data_AF-A0A956TRD7-F1
#
_entry.id   AF-A0A956TRD7-F1
#
_cell.length_a   1.000
_cell.length_b   1.000
_cell.length_c   1.000
_cell.angle_alpha   90.00
_cell.angle_beta   90.00
_cell.angle_gamma   90.00
#
_symmetry.space_group_name_H-M   'P 1'
#
loop_
_entity.id
_entity.type
_entity.pdbx_description
1 polymer ?
#
loop_
_entity_poly.entity_id
_entity_poly.type
_entity_poly.pdbx_seq_one_letter_code
_entity_poly.pdbx_strand_id
1 'polypeptide(L)'
;MSDSDPKPDRERAKLLGFEMSWARVRKFEALVFFAMFGAVPLFAFRVVSYTQSQLLVRNATHELVQDLHNAKEMAVRTGKEVTLKAVHPQTGMFSPSDSRAPYRYLIKSEVKANEEVVLPSGLSLTGMVTFSPAGRPLRPSTFIFSVDNRTSTIEIDREGMVSVP
;
A
#
# COMPACT_ATOMS: atom_id res chain seq x y z
N MET A 1 -28.96 19.68 -77.60
CA MET A 1 -28.43 18.62 -76.72
C MET A 1 -26.93 18.58 -76.93
N SER A 2 -26.17 19.15 -75.99
CA SER A 2 -24.73 18.89 -75.73
C SER A 2 -24.38 19.81 -74.56
N ASP A 3 -24.67 19.36 -73.35
CA ASP A 3 -23.70 18.71 -72.46
C ASP A 3 -22.64 19.71 -72.00
N SER A 4 -22.94 20.34 -70.87
CA SER A 4 -22.10 21.33 -70.20
C SER A 4 -21.09 20.60 -69.31
N ASP A 5 -19.85 20.50 -69.78
CA ASP A 5 -18.72 19.97 -69.01
C ASP A 5 -18.57 20.70 -67.66
N PRO A 6 -18.39 19.98 -66.54
CA PRO A 6 -18.17 20.61 -65.25
C PRO A 6 -16.75 21.19 -65.17
N LYS A 7 -16.65 22.47 -64.76
CA LYS A 7 -15.38 23.20 -64.62
C LYS A 7 -14.44 22.51 -63.61
N PRO A 8 -13.21 22.14 -64.01
CA PRO A 8 -12.26 21.36 -63.20
C PRO A 8 -11.73 22.08 -61.93
N ASP A 9 -11.89 23.41 -61.85
CA ASP A 9 -11.35 24.20 -60.74
C ASP A 9 -12.16 24.06 -59.44
N ARG A 10 -13.47 23.75 -59.52
CA ARG A 10 -14.32 23.57 -58.32
C ARG A 10 -14.06 22.24 -57.61
N GLU A 11 -13.69 21.20 -58.35
CA GLU A 11 -13.35 19.90 -57.75
C GLU A 11 -11.97 19.93 -57.08
N ARG A 12 -10.98 20.58 -57.71
CA ARG A 12 -9.63 20.75 -57.13
C ARG A 12 -9.65 21.54 -55.80
N ALA A 13 -10.45 22.60 -55.71
CA ALA A 13 -10.60 23.37 -54.48
C ALA A 13 -11.25 22.57 -53.33
N LYS A 14 -12.21 21.70 -53.64
CA LYS A 14 -12.83 20.80 -52.66
C LYS A 14 -11.86 19.72 -52.18
N LEU A 15 -11.07 19.13 -53.08
CA LEU A 15 -10.04 18.15 -52.73
C LEU A 15 -8.95 18.75 -51.86
N LEU A 16 -8.47 19.96 -52.18
CA LEU A 16 -7.49 20.68 -51.35
C LEU A 16 -8.04 21.06 -49.97
N GLY A 17 -9.30 21.53 -49.90
CA GLY A 17 -9.98 21.81 -48.62
C GLY A 17 -10.19 20.55 -47.78
N PHE A 18 -10.53 19.43 -48.42
CA PHE A 18 -10.66 18.12 -47.78
C PHE A 18 -9.31 17.58 -47.30
N GLU A 19 -8.26 17.60 -48.13
CA GLU A 19 -6.90 17.20 -47.75
C GLU A 19 -6.34 18.03 -46.58
N MET A 20 -6.60 19.34 -46.58
CA MET A 20 -6.16 20.25 -45.52
C MET A 20 -6.96 20.05 -44.21
N SER A 21 -8.19 19.54 -44.28
CA SER A 21 -8.95 19.09 -43.11
C SER A 21 -8.43 17.74 -42.59
N TRP A 22 -8.09 16.83 -43.51
CA TRP A 22 -7.58 15.50 -43.21
C TRP A 22 -6.19 15.52 -42.56
N ALA A 23 -5.31 16.41 -43.02
CA ALA A 23 -4.01 16.65 -42.39
C ALA A 23 -4.12 17.19 -40.95
N ARG A 24 -5.16 17.99 -40.65
CA ARG A 24 -5.42 18.48 -39.30
C ARG A 24 -5.98 17.38 -38.39
N VAL A 25 -6.88 16.54 -38.91
CA VAL A 25 -7.37 15.34 -38.20
C VAL A 25 -6.21 14.42 -37.82
N ARG A 26 -5.29 14.14 -38.76
CA ARG A 26 -4.10 13.33 -38.49
C ARG A 26 -3.17 13.93 -37.43
N LYS A 27 -3.01 15.25 -37.38
CA LYS A 27 -2.24 15.93 -36.32
C LYS A 27 -2.90 15.82 -34.95
N PHE A 28 -4.22 15.94 -34.89
CA PHE A 28 -4.98 15.74 -33.65
C PHE A 28 -4.89 14.29 -33.17
N GLU A 29 -5.07 13.33 -34.08
CA GLU A 29 -4.92 11.90 -33.79
C GLU A 29 -3.52 11.56 -33.27
N ALA A 30 -2.45 12.07 -33.91
CA ALA A 30 -1.08 11.89 -33.43
C ALA A 30 -0.86 12.49 -32.03
N LEU A 31 -1.47 13.65 -31.73
CA LEU A 31 -1.42 14.25 -30.40
C LEU A 31 -2.11 13.38 -29.36
N VAL A 32 -3.28 12.81 -29.68
CA VAL A 32 -4.00 11.87 -28.80
C VAL A 32 -3.18 10.61 -28.57
N PHE A 33 -2.57 10.03 -29.61
CA PHE A 33 -1.70 8.87 -29.47
C PHE A 33 -0.48 9.16 -28.61
N PHE A 34 0.17 10.31 -28.80
CA PHE A 34 1.30 10.72 -27.97
C PHE A 34 0.89 10.93 -26.50
N ALA A 35 -0.27 11.55 -26.27
CA ALA A 35 -0.83 11.73 -24.93
C ALA A 35 -1.15 10.37 -24.27
N MET A 36 -1.75 9.43 -25.00
CA MET A 36 -2.00 8.07 -24.52
C MET A 36 -0.71 7.32 -24.21
N PHE A 37 0.32 7.48 -25.05
CA PHE A 37 1.61 6.84 -24.85
C PHE A 37 2.30 7.29 -23.56
N GLY A 38 2.07 8.53 -23.11
CA GLY A 38 2.50 9.00 -21.78
C GLY A 38 1.55 8.60 -20.65
N ALA A 39 0.24 8.73 -20.87
CA ALA A 39 -0.77 8.51 -19.84
C ALA A 39 -0.88 7.04 -19.41
N VAL A 40 -0.80 6.09 -20.35
CA VAL A 40 -0.94 4.66 -20.05
C VAL A 40 0.18 4.14 -19.14
N PRO A 41 1.48 4.40 -19.40
CA PRO A 41 2.54 4.04 -18.47
C PRO A 41 2.39 4.70 -17.10
N LEU A 42 2.10 6.01 -17.05
CA LEU A 42 1.90 6.71 -15.78
C LEU A 42 0.76 6.12 -14.96
N PHE A 43 -0.35 5.78 -15.61
CA PHE A 43 -1.47 5.12 -14.97
C PHE A 43 -1.10 3.71 -14.48
N ALA A 44 -0.40 2.93 -15.31
CA ALA A 44 0.09 1.60 -14.91
C ALA A 44 1.02 1.69 -13.69
N PHE A 45 1.98 2.63 -13.67
CA PHE A 45 2.85 2.86 -12.51
C PHE A 45 2.05 3.22 -11.26
N ARG A 46 1.09 4.14 -11.37
CA ARG A 46 0.19 4.51 -10.25
C ARG A 46 -0.56 3.31 -9.69
N VAL A 47 -1.12 2.47 -10.56
CA VAL A 47 -1.86 1.26 -10.17
C VAL A 47 -0.94 0.25 -9.51
N VAL A 48 0.27 0.04 -10.05
CA VAL A 48 1.27 -0.87 -9.45
C VAL A 48 1.69 -0.40 -8.06
N SER A 49 2.02 0.88 -7.89
CA SER A 49 2.37 1.40 -6.56
C SER A 49 1.22 1.22 -5.57
N TYR A 50 -0.01 1.47 -6.01
CA TYR A 50 -1.20 1.28 -5.19
C TYR A 50 -1.37 -0.18 -4.74
N THR A 51 -1.23 -1.13 -5.66
CA THR A 51 -1.41 -2.56 -5.33
C THR A 51 -0.28 -3.09 -4.47
N GLN A 52 0.95 -2.61 -4.68
CA GLN A 52 2.09 -2.93 -3.82
C GLN A 52 1.85 -2.49 -2.38
N SER A 53 1.46 -1.23 -2.14
CA SER A 53 1.19 -0.73 -0.78
C SER A 53 0.07 -1.52 -0.09
N GLN A 54 -0.98 -1.90 -0.83
CA GLN A 54 -2.07 -2.72 -0.29
C GLN A 54 -1.62 -4.14 0.07
N LEU A 55 -0.81 -4.78 -0.79
CA LEU A 55 -0.28 -6.12 -0.52
C LEU A 55 0.71 -6.13 0.66
N LEU A 56 1.58 -5.12 0.75
CA LEU A 56 2.54 -4.98 1.85
C LEU A 56 1.82 -4.88 3.20
N VAL A 57 0.84 -3.99 3.30
CA VAL A 57 0.05 -3.81 4.52
C VAL A 57 -0.70 -5.09 4.88
N ARG A 58 -1.30 -5.78 3.91
CA ARG A 58 -2.06 -7.01 4.16
C ARG A 58 -1.18 -8.17 4.61
N ASN A 59 -0.03 -8.36 3.97
CA ASN A 59 0.92 -9.42 4.33
C ASN A 59 1.49 -9.18 5.73
N ALA A 60 1.94 -7.96 6.02
CA ALA A 60 2.45 -7.60 7.34
C ALA A 60 1.38 -7.72 8.44
N THR A 61 0.12 -7.39 8.11
CA THR A 61 -1.02 -7.61 9.02
C THR A 61 -1.16 -9.10 9.36
N HIS A 62 -1.14 -9.97 8.35
CA HIS A 62 -1.28 -11.41 8.55
C HIS A 62 -0.12 -11.99 9.38
N GLU A 63 1.12 -11.59 9.08
CA GLU A 63 2.31 -12.00 9.84
C GLU A 63 2.21 -11.55 11.31
N LEU A 64 1.82 -10.30 11.57
CA LEU A 64 1.66 -9.81 12.93
C LEU A 64 0.54 -10.53 13.69
N VAL A 65 -0.58 -10.86 13.05
CA VAL A 65 -1.65 -11.66 13.69
C VAL A 65 -1.11 -13.03 14.12
N GLN A 66 -0.31 -13.67 13.27
CA GLN A 66 0.33 -14.94 13.59
C GLN A 66 1.30 -14.79 14.77
N ASP A 67 2.11 -13.74 14.79
CA ASP A 67 3.05 -13.48 15.88
C ASP A 67 2.37 -13.13 17.19
N LEU A 68 1.23 -12.42 17.15
CA LEU A 68 0.40 -12.16 18.33
C LEU A 68 -0.16 -13.46 18.90
N HIS A 69 -0.60 -14.37 18.04
CA HIS A 69 -1.06 -15.69 18.47
C HIS A 69 0.07 -16.50 19.10
N ASN A 70 1.23 -16.55 18.44
CA ASN A 70 2.42 -17.25 18.95
C ASN A 70 2.91 -16.65 20.29
N ALA A 71 2.89 -15.32 20.42
CA ALA A 71 3.28 -14.63 21.65
C ALA A 71 2.33 -14.94 22.80
N LYS A 72 1.02 -15.00 22.52
CA LYS A 72 -0.01 -15.43 23.48
C LYS A 72 0.22 -16.87 23.94
N GLU A 73 0.40 -17.80 23.01
CA GLU A 73 0.69 -19.21 23.33
C GLU A 73 2.00 -19.36 24.13
N MET A 74 3.02 -18.58 23.77
CA MET A 74 4.29 -18.56 24.48
C MET A 74 4.13 -18.08 25.92
N ALA A 75 3.33 -17.03 26.16
CA ALA A 75 3.04 -16.54 27.51
C ALA A 75 2.36 -17.62 28.37
N VAL A 76 1.37 -18.32 27.81
CA VAL A 76 0.68 -19.44 28.48
C VAL A 76 1.63 -20.60 28.76
N ARG A 77 2.40 -21.03 27.77
CA ARG A 77 3.29 -22.19 27.86
C ARG A 77 4.41 -21.98 28.87
N THR A 78 4.95 -20.76 28.92
CA THR A 78 6.08 -20.41 29.80
C THR A 78 5.64 -19.96 31.19
N GLY A 79 4.36 -19.62 31.37
CA GLY A 79 3.85 -19.03 32.60
C GLY A 79 4.46 -17.65 32.88
N LYS A 80 4.95 -16.96 31.85
CA LYS A 80 5.62 -15.67 31.94
C LYS A 80 5.00 -14.64 31.01
N GLU A 81 5.26 -13.37 31.29
CA GLU A 81 4.81 -12.29 30.41
C GLU A 81 5.59 -12.25 29.11
N VAL A 82 4.87 -11.98 28.01
CA VAL A 82 5.46 -11.76 26.68
C VAL A 82 4.98 -10.42 26.16
N THR A 83 5.92 -9.55 25.80
CA THR A 83 5.63 -8.21 25.29
C THR A 83 6.00 -8.09 23.82
N LEU A 84 5.06 -7.61 23.02
CA LEU A 84 5.25 -7.32 21.60
C LEU A 84 5.11 -5.81 21.40
N LYS A 85 6.15 -5.15 20.88
CA LYS A 85 6.17 -3.69 20.76
C LYS A 85 6.85 -3.20 19.48
N ALA A 86 6.27 -2.20 18.83
CA ALA A 86 6.94 -1.47 17.75
C ALA A 86 8.15 -0.69 18.30
N VAL A 87 9.28 -0.69 17.59
CA VAL A 87 10.48 0.05 18.00
C VAL A 87 11.19 0.72 16.83
N HIS A 88 11.70 1.92 17.06
CA HIS A 88 12.35 2.68 16.02
C HIS A 88 13.67 2.01 15.59
N PRO A 89 13.98 1.95 14.27
CA PRO A 89 15.19 1.33 13.72
C PRO A 89 16.49 1.90 14.29
N GLN A 90 16.56 3.21 14.49
CA GLN A 90 17.81 3.88 14.90
C GLN A 90 17.99 3.94 16.42
N THR A 91 16.91 4.11 17.18
CA THR A 91 17.00 4.32 18.64
C THR A 91 16.66 3.06 19.43
N GLY A 92 16.01 2.06 18.81
CA GLY A 92 15.51 0.87 19.51
C GLY A 92 14.40 1.18 20.53
N MET A 93 13.94 2.43 20.59
CA MET A 93 12.93 2.91 21.50
C MET A 93 11.58 3.04 20.82
N PHE A 94 10.51 2.91 21.60
CA PHE A 94 9.16 3.25 21.15
C PHE A 94 9.05 4.78 21.14
N SER A 95 8.76 5.37 19.98
CA SER A 95 8.50 6.81 19.85
C SER A 95 7.07 7.01 19.36
N PRO A 96 6.14 7.47 20.21
CA PRO A 96 4.78 7.76 19.80
C PRO A 96 4.64 9.04 18.96
N SER A 97 5.67 9.90 18.94
CA SER A 97 5.65 11.21 18.26
C SER A 97 6.36 11.23 16.91
N ASP A 98 7.10 10.18 16.55
CA ASP A 98 7.80 10.13 15.28
C ASP A 98 6.95 9.41 14.23
N SER A 99 6.24 10.18 13.42
CA SER A 99 5.48 9.71 12.27
C SER A 99 6.38 9.19 11.14
N ARG A 100 7.72 9.31 11.27
CA ARG A 100 8.70 8.58 10.45
C ARG A 100 9.07 7.30 11.21
N ALA A 101 8.48 6.22 10.75
CA ALA A 101 8.06 5.15 11.62
C ALA A 101 9.12 4.11 12.02
N PRO A 102 8.84 3.34 13.08
CA PRO A 102 9.52 2.08 13.34
C PRO A 102 9.27 1.05 12.22
N TYR A 103 10.34 0.60 11.56
CA TYR A 103 10.33 -0.50 10.58
C TYR A 103 10.50 -1.88 11.23
N ARG A 104 10.24 -2.01 12.54
CA ARG A 104 10.43 -3.28 13.24
C ARG A 104 9.62 -3.34 14.52
N TYR A 105 9.34 -4.56 14.97
CA TYR A 105 8.84 -4.82 16.31
C TYR A 105 9.67 -5.89 17.00
N LEU A 106 9.64 -5.83 18.33
CA LEU A 106 10.34 -6.77 19.20
C LEU A 106 9.32 -7.62 19.94
N ILE A 107 9.56 -8.92 19.95
CA ILE A 107 8.91 -9.89 20.83
C ILE A 107 9.88 -10.16 21.98
N LYS A 108 9.57 -9.62 23.16
CA LYS A 108 10.35 -9.80 24.38
C LYS A 108 9.71 -10.87 25.24
N SER A 109 10.51 -11.86 25.60
CA SER A 109 10.19 -12.91 26.56
C SER A 109 11.36 -13.03 27.53
N GLU A 110 11.09 -13.37 28.79
CA GLU A 110 12.18 -13.68 29.73
C GLU A 110 12.78 -15.08 29.52
N VAL A 111 12.10 -15.94 28.75
CA VAL A 111 12.49 -17.35 28.57
C VAL A 111 13.23 -17.57 27.26
N LYS A 112 12.89 -16.80 26.23
CA LYS A 112 13.49 -16.88 24.89
C LYS A 112 14.29 -15.61 24.63
N ALA A 113 15.35 -15.72 23.82
CA ALA A 113 16.03 -14.55 23.28
C ALA A 113 15.01 -13.63 22.59
N ASN A 114 15.20 -12.31 22.73
CA ASN A 114 14.35 -11.32 22.09
C ASN A 114 14.34 -11.55 20.58
N GLU A 115 13.15 -11.66 20.02
CA GLU A 115 12.96 -11.83 18.58
C GLU A 115 12.66 -10.48 17.96
N GLU A 116 13.33 -10.18 16.86
CA GLU A 116 13.17 -8.91 16.13
C GLU A 116 12.66 -9.22 14.74
N VAL A 117 11.51 -8.64 14.41
CA VAL A 117 10.93 -8.74 13.07
C VAL A 117 11.13 -7.43 12.35
N VAL A 118 11.84 -7.49 11.23
CA VAL A 118 12.10 -6.34 10.35
C VAL A 118 11.00 -6.28 9.30
N LEU A 119 10.31 -5.14 9.25
CA LEU A 119 9.25 -4.86 8.31
C LEU A 119 9.83 -4.39 6.97
N PRO A 120 9.12 -4.61 5.85
CA PRO A 120 9.49 -4.05 4.56
C PRO A 120 9.66 -2.53 4.58
N SER A 121 10.52 -2.02 3.70
CA SER A 121 10.74 -0.58 3.58
C SER A 121 9.45 0.18 3.25
N GLY A 122 9.28 1.35 3.87
CA GLY A 122 8.07 2.18 3.69
C GLY A 122 6.87 1.74 4.55
N LEU A 123 6.92 0.57 5.18
CA LEU A 123 5.91 0.13 6.13
C LEU A 123 6.21 0.66 7.53
N SER A 124 5.23 1.34 8.10
CA SER A 124 5.24 1.80 9.48
C SER A 124 4.37 0.92 10.35
N LEU A 125 4.75 0.73 11.61
CA LEU A 125 3.93 0.05 12.61
C LEU A 125 3.85 0.87 13.89
N THR A 126 2.69 0.97 14.51
CA THR A 126 2.56 1.50 15.87
C THR A 126 1.74 0.53 16.71
N GLY A 127 2.05 0.43 18.00
CA GLY A 127 1.32 -0.46 18.90
C GLY A 127 2.24 -1.20 19.88
N MET A 128 1.65 -1.66 20.97
CA MET A 128 2.31 -2.49 21.97
C MET A 128 1.29 -3.28 22.77
N VAL A 129 1.50 -4.59 22.88
CA VAL A 129 0.75 -5.46 23.77
C VAL A 129 1.67 -6.24 24.68
N THR A 130 1.22 -6.47 25.91
CA THR A 130 1.86 -7.39 26.84
C THR A 130 0.84 -8.45 27.23
N PHE A 131 1.16 -9.70 26.96
CA PHE A 131 0.36 -10.85 27.38
C PHE A 131 0.82 -11.33 28.75
N SER A 132 -0.14 -11.50 29.64
CA SER A 132 0.03 -12.13 30.95
C SER A 132 0.31 -13.64 30.82
N PRO A 133 0.79 -14.30 31.89
CA PRO A 133 0.93 -15.76 31.95
C PRO A 133 -0.36 -16.54 31.62
N ALA A 134 -1.53 -15.93 31.76
CA ALA A 134 -2.82 -16.52 31.41
C ALA A 134 -3.17 -16.39 29.91
N GLY A 135 -2.27 -15.81 29.09
CA GLY A 135 -2.50 -15.54 27.68
C GLY A 135 -3.46 -14.38 27.40
N ARG A 136 -3.85 -13.62 28.44
CA ARG A 136 -4.68 -12.42 28.30
C ARG A 136 -3.81 -11.18 28.21
N PRO A 137 -4.15 -10.21 27.35
CA PRO A 137 -3.42 -8.96 27.32
C PRO A 137 -3.66 -8.18 28.63
N LEU A 138 -2.63 -7.50 29.15
CA LEU A 138 -2.75 -6.68 30.35
C LEU A 138 -3.74 -5.52 30.15
N ARG A 139 -3.87 -5.05 28.90
CA ARG A 139 -4.82 -4.04 28.46
C ARG A 139 -5.16 -4.29 26.99
N PRO A 140 -6.38 -3.94 26.54
CA PRO A 140 -6.68 -3.87 25.11
C PRO A 140 -5.63 -3.04 24.39
N SER A 141 -5.30 -3.44 23.17
CA SER A 141 -4.27 -2.79 22.39
C SER A 141 -4.66 -2.76 20.93
N THR A 142 -4.14 -1.77 20.24
CA THR A 142 -4.29 -1.62 18.81
C THR A 142 -2.91 -1.56 18.17
N PHE A 143 -2.75 -2.27 17.06
CA PHE A 143 -1.62 -2.09 16.16
C PHE A 143 -2.10 -1.41 14.89
N ILE A 144 -1.34 -0.43 14.41
CA ILE A 144 -1.67 0.30 13.18
C ILE A 144 -0.48 0.18 12.23
N PHE A 145 -0.70 -0.47 11.10
CA PHE A 145 0.20 -0.44 9.95
C PHE A 145 -0.14 0.73 9.05
N SER A 146 0.87 1.45 8.55
CA SER A 146 0.65 2.41 7.48
C SER A 146 1.73 2.42 6.40
N VAL A 147 1.33 2.57 5.15
CA VAL A 147 2.18 2.75 3.96
C VAL A 147 1.51 3.79 3.09
N ASP A 148 2.20 4.90 2.82
CA ASP A 148 1.65 6.03 2.05
C ASP A 148 0.27 6.47 2.59
N ASN A 149 -0.79 6.27 1.79
CA ASN A 149 -2.17 6.62 2.12
C ASN A 149 -3.01 5.41 2.56
N ARG A 150 -2.36 4.29 2.91
CA ARG A 150 -3.02 3.04 3.31
C ARG A 150 -2.71 2.73 4.76
N THR A 151 -3.75 2.36 5.48
CA THR A 151 -3.66 1.95 6.88
C THR A 151 -4.38 0.62 7.08
N SER A 152 -3.85 -0.23 7.95
CA SER A 152 -4.55 -1.41 8.47
C SER A 152 -4.45 -1.38 9.98
N THR A 153 -5.53 -1.75 10.63
CA THR A 153 -5.64 -1.72 12.09
C THR A 153 -5.85 -3.12 12.58
N ILE A 154 -5.17 -3.51 13.65
CA ILE A 154 -5.37 -4.78 14.34
C ILE A 154 -5.79 -4.44 15.75
N GLU A 155 -6.94 -4.94 16.16
CA GLU A 155 -7.47 -4.71 17.50
C GLU A 155 -7.37 -5.99 18.33
N ILE A 156 -6.90 -5.82 19.56
CA ILE A 156 -6.80 -6.88 20.55
C ILE A 156 -7.72 -6.51 21.71
N ASP A 157 -8.73 -7.35 21.94
CA ASP A 157 -9.70 -7.15 23.01
C ASP A 157 -9.14 -7.55 24.40
N ARG A 158 -9.98 -7.60 25.43
CA ARG A 158 -9.56 -7.96 26.80
C ARG A 158 -9.31 -9.45 26.97
N GLU A 159 -9.91 -10.26 26.11
CA GLU A 159 -9.83 -11.71 26.04
C GLU A 159 -8.59 -12.17 25.26
N GLY A 160 -7.94 -11.24 24.55
CA GLY A 160 -6.81 -11.52 23.67
C GLY A 160 -7.24 -12.16 22.36
N MET A 161 -8.45 -11.87 21.89
CA MET A 161 -8.87 -12.12 20.52
C MET A 161 -8.33 -11.01 19.63
N VAL A 162 -7.81 -11.42 18.48
CA VAL A 162 -7.23 -10.52 17.49
C VAL A 162 -8.23 -10.36 16.36
N SER A 163 -8.57 -9.11 16.02
CA SER A 163 -9.48 -8.79 14.93
C SER A 163 -8.84 -7.77 13.97
N VAL A 164 -9.18 -7.91 12.69
CA VAL A 164 -8.77 -7.00 11.63
C VAL A 164 -10.07 -6.53 10.96
N PRO A 165 -10.41 -5.23 11.02
CA PRO A 165 -11.61 -4.67 10.41
C PRO A 165 -11.50 -4.57 8.89
#